data_AF-A0A8S3WXU3-F1
#
_entry.id   AF-A0A8S3WXU3-F1
#
_cell.length_a   1.000
_cell.length_b   1.000
_cell.length_c   1.000
_cell.angle_alpha   90.00
_cell.angle_beta   90.00
_cell.angle_gamma   90.00
#
_symmetry.space_group_name_H-M   'P 1'
#
loop_
_entity.id
_entity.type
_entity.pdbx_description
1 polymer ?
#
loop_
_entity_poly.entity_id
_entity_poly.type
_entity_poly.pdbx_seq_one_letter_code
_entity_poly.pdbx_strand_id
1 'polypeptide(L)'
;MNEFKKLFPNKEAFVIFSLYIILFVFQGVFVTASKTENGGYDYNTTLVVFLSELLKLFISATLYSYKRENKPHIFKAIAINYNLLLLYFIPSLLYCFYNNLAFINLSHYDPTSYYILLQFRVVLTAILFQFLFSKKLTNMQWISLSILTLGCMIKNFDAASIQSKGFTILSICLVSIAVAMYFKNPVNNNTISNDKDKKPLLEIVTE
;
A
#
# COMPACT_ATOMS: atom_id res chain seq x y z
N MET A 1 -3.26 27.08 3.39
CA MET A 1 -1.79 27.05 3.20
C MET A 1 -1.06 26.27 4.32
N ASN A 2 -1.44 26.42 5.59
CA ASN A 2 -0.71 25.79 6.72
C ASN A 2 -0.85 24.26 6.81
N GLU A 3 -2.01 23.68 6.45
CA GLU A 3 -2.21 22.22 6.44
C GLU A 3 -1.34 21.51 5.38
N PHE A 4 -1.12 22.12 4.22
CA PHE A 4 -0.36 21.50 3.13
C PHE A 4 1.15 21.40 3.45
N LYS A 5 1.70 22.41 4.13
CA LYS A 5 3.09 22.37 4.65
C LYS A 5 3.28 21.36 5.77
N LYS A 6 2.20 21.01 6.50
CA LYS A 6 2.22 19.94 7.51
C LYS A 6 2.23 18.54 6.86
N LEU A 7 1.60 18.40 5.70
CA LEU A 7 1.57 17.14 4.94
C LEU A 7 2.89 16.85 4.22
N PHE A 8 3.52 17.87 3.65
CA PHE A 8 4.79 17.76 2.92
C PHE A 8 5.86 18.64 3.57
N PRO A 9 6.61 18.12 4.55
CA PRO A 9 7.62 18.91 5.26
C PRO A 9 8.78 19.32 4.36
N ASN A 10 9.10 18.53 3.34
CA ASN A 10 10.22 18.74 2.42
C ASN A 10 9.77 18.73 0.95
N LYS A 11 10.47 19.51 0.09
CA LYS A 11 10.25 19.49 -1.37
C LYS A 11 10.44 18.08 -1.96
N GLU A 12 11.44 17.34 -1.48
CA GLU A 12 11.69 15.95 -1.86
C GLU A 12 10.50 15.03 -1.55
N ALA A 13 9.85 15.21 -0.40
CA ALA A 13 8.71 14.38 -0.01
C ALA A 13 7.51 14.63 -0.95
N PHE A 14 7.31 15.87 -1.38
CA PHE A 14 6.28 16.20 -2.36
C PHE A 14 6.58 15.58 -3.74
N VAL A 15 7.83 15.65 -4.19
CA VAL A 15 8.27 15.03 -5.46
C VAL A 15 8.07 13.52 -5.42
N ILE A 16 8.50 12.85 -4.35
CA ILE A 16 8.33 11.39 -4.17
C ILE A 16 6.85 11.02 -4.15
N PHE A 17 6.01 11.78 -3.43
CA PHE A 17 4.57 11.53 -3.39
C PHE A 17 3.92 11.69 -4.77
N SER A 18 4.23 12.78 -5.48
CA SER A 18 3.69 13.02 -6.82
C SER A 18 4.11 11.94 -7.80
N LEU A 19 5.40 11.56 -7.81
CA LEU A 19 5.94 10.49 -8.63
C LEU A 19 5.29 9.13 -8.31
N TYR A 20 5.08 8.83 -7.03
CA TYR A 20 4.37 7.62 -6.61
C TYR A 20 2.95 7.55 -7.17
N ILE A 21 2.16 8.62 -7.05
CA ILE A 21 0.78 8.67 -7.57
C ILE A 21 0.76 8.48 -9.09
N ILE A 22 1.66 9.15 -9.81
CA ILE A 22 1.77 9.05 -11.27
C ILE A 22 2.10 7.61 -11.69
N LEU A 23 3.13 7.01 -11.08
CA LEU A 23 3.52 5.63 -11.38
C LEU A 23 2.43 4.62 -11.03
N PHE A 24 1.73 4.83 -9.92
CA PHE A 24 0.63 3.95 -9.51
C PHE A 24 -0.53 3.97 -10.51
N VAL A 25 -0.89 5.15 -11.02
CA VAL A 25 -1.91 5.28 -12.08
C VAL A 25 -1.43 4.61 -13.37
N PHE A 26 -0.20 4.86 -13.80
CA PHE A 26 0.36 4.24 -15.00
C PHE A 26 0.44 2.72 -14.90
N GLN A 27 0.80 2.18 -13.75
CA GLN A 27 0.79 0.73 -13.50
C GLN A 27 -0.60 0.14 -13.79
N GLY A 28 -1.67 0.75 -13.28
CA GLY A 28 -3.03 0.27 -13.50
C GLY A 28 -3.46 0.35 -14.97
N VAL A 29 -3.08 1.45 -15.65
CA VAL A 29 -3.36 1.64 -17.09
C VAL A 29 -2.63 0.61 -17.93
N PHE A 30 -1.33 0.40 -17.71
CA PHE A 30 -0.54 -0.57 -18.49
C PHE A 30 -1.00 -2.01 -18.27
N VAL A 31 -1.34 -2.39 -17.03
CA VAL A 31 -1.90 -3.72 -16.74
C VAL A 31 -3.26 -3.92 -17.40
N THR A 32 -4.06 -2.86 -17.56
CA THR A 32 -5.35 -2.96 -18.26
C THR A 32 -5.15 -2.99 -19.78
N ALA A 33 -4.23 -2.19 -20.31
CA ALA A 33 -3.88 -2.16 -21.73
C ALA A 33 -3.22 -3.45 -22.21
N SER A 34 -2.60 -4.23 -21.31
CA SER A 34 -2.00 -5.53 -21.62
C SER A 34 -3.00 -6.71 -21.61
N LYS A 35 -4.30 -6.44 -21.38
CA LYS A 35 -5.34 -7.46 -21.49
C LYS A 35 -5.69 -7.72 -22.96
N THR A 36 -5.90 -8.98 -23.30
CA THR A 36 -6.37 -9.41 -24.63
C THR A 36 -7.86 -9.06 -24.78
N GLU A 37 -8.37 -8.96 -26.02
CA GLU A 37 -9.79 -8.68 -26.31
C GLU A 37 -10.77 -9.64 -25.61
N ASN A 38 -10.32 -10.87 -25.31
CA ASN A 38 -11.09 -11.88 -24.58
C ASN A 38 -11.14 -11.66 -23.05
N GLY A 39 -10.56 -10.55 -22.54
CA GLY A 39 -10.53 -10.21 -21.11
C GLY A 39 -9.49 -10.96 -20.28
N GLY A 40 -8.67 -11.82 -20.91
CA GLY A 40 -7.59 -12.58 -20.30
C GLY A 40 -6.20 -11.93 -20.46
N TYR A 41 -5.17 -12.62 -19.95
CA TYR A 41 -3.77 -12.28 -20.18
C TYR A 41 -3.08 -13.41 -20.93
N ASP A 42 -2.43 -13.11 -22.06
CA ASP A 42 -1.68 -14.09 -22.86
C ASP A 42 -0.34 -14.50 -22.22
N TYR A 43 -0.01 -13.90 -21.08
CA TYR A 43 1.22 -14.16 -20.32
C TYR A 43 0.92 -14.67 -18.91
N ASN A 44 1.85 -15.46 -18.37
CA ASN A 44 1.75 -15.92 -16.99
C ASN A 44 2.01 -14.75 -16.03
N THR A 45 0.94 -14.26 -15.38
CA THR A 45 1.05 -13.11 -14.48
C THR A 45 1.94 -13.39 -13.26
N THR A 46 2.09 -14.65 -12.82
CA THR A 46 3.00 -15.03 -11.73
C THR A 46 4.45 -14.73 -12.10
N LEU A 47 4.84 -14.97 -13.35
CA LEU A 47 6.18 -14.64 -13.84
C LEU A 47 6.42 -13.13 -13.88
N VAL A 48 5.40 -12.35 -14.25
CA VAL A 48 5.50 -10.88 -14.24
C VAL A 48 5.69 -10.35 -12.82
N VAL A 49 4.94 -10.87 -11.85
CA VAL A 49 5.12 -10.51 -10.43
C VAL A 49 6.52 -10.89 -9.96
N PHE A 50 6.96 -12.11 -10.25
CA PHE A 50 8.30 -12.59 -9.89
C PHE A 50 9.41 -11.70 -10.47
N LEU A 51 9.34 -11.37 -11.77
CA LEU A 51 10.30 -10.50 -12.43
C LEU A 51 10.29 -9.08 -11.84
N SER A 52 9.10 -8.57 -11.47
CA SER A 52 8.98 -7.25 -10.83
C SER A 52 9.65 -7.21 -9.46
N GLU A 53 9.56 -8.28 -8.66
CA GLU A 53 10.25 -8.39 -7.38
C GLU A 53 11.77 -8.53 -7.57
N LEU A 54 12.22 -9.27 -8.58
CA LEU A 54 13.64 -9.39 -8.92
C LEU A 54 14.22 -8.04 -9.34
N LEU A 55 13.48 -7.26 -10.14
CA LEU A 55 13.88 -5.93 -10.56
C LEU A 55 13.94 -4.95 -9.38
N LYS A 56 12.96 -4.98 -8.47
CA LYS A 56 13.01 -4.19 -7.22
C LYS A 56 14.22 -4.57 -6.37
N LEU A 57 14.52 -5.87 -6.25
CA LEU A 57 15.69 -6.35 -5.52
C LEU A 57 16.98 -5.81 -6.17
N PHE A 58 17.11 -5.91 -7.49
CA PHE A 58 18.27 -5.40 -8.21
C PHE A 58 18.46 -3.89 -8.01
N ILE A 59 17.41 -3.10 -8.20
CA ILE A 59 17.46 -1.64 -7.98
C ILE A 59 17.84 -1.34 -6.53
N SER A 60 17.25 -2.04 -5.55
CA SER A 60 17.55 -1.82 -4.14
C SER A 60 19.01 -2.16 -3.80
N ALA A 61 19.56 -3.23 -4.38
CA ALA A 61 20.94 -3.62 -4.23
C ALA A 61 21.89 -2.59 -4.86
N THR A 62 21.61 -2.13 -6.08
CA THR A 62 22.39 -1.07 -6.75
C THR A 62 22.35 0.22 -5.96
N LEU A 63 21.18 0.64 -5.48
CA LEU A 63 21.02 1.86 -4.68
C LEU A 63 21.78 1.76 -3.35
N TYR A 64 21.76 0.59 -2.72
CA TYR A 64 22.51 0.31 -1.50
C TYR A 64 24.02 0.41 -1.72
N SER A 65 24.52 -0.16 -2.83
CA SER A 65 25.93 -0.06 -3.22
C SER A 65 26.34 1.36 -3.57
N TYR A 66 25.52 2.11 -4.30
CA TYR A 66 25.82 3.49 -4.70
C TYR A 66 25.87 4.44 -3.49
N LYS A 67 25.01 4.22 -2.49
CA LYS A 67 24.95 5.08 -1.30
C LYS A 67 26.07 4.84 -0.29
N ARG A 68 26.83 3.74 -0.39
CA ARG A 68 27.94 3.38 0.51
C ARG A 68 29.24 3.26 -0.27
N GLU A 69 29.93 4.37 -0.43
CA GLU A 69 31.21 4.43 -1.16
C GLU A 69 32.34 3.56 -0.57
N ASN A 70 32.29 3.17 0.74
CA ASN A 70 33.44 2.55 1.44
C ASN A 70 33.12 1.49 2.53
N LYS A 71 32.06 0.67 2.41
CA LYS A 71 31.74 -0.42 3.37
C LYS A 71 31.43 -1.74 2.64
N PRO A 72 31.55 -2.93 3.30
CA PRO A 72 31.89 -4.17 2.63
C PRO A 72 30.78 -4.67 1.68
N HIS A 73 31.14 -5.58 0.78
CA HIS A 73 30.23 -6.27 -0.15
C HIS A 73 28.87 -6.59 0.49
N ILE A 74 27.79 -6.42 -0.28
CA ILE A 74 26.39 -6.64 0.14
C ILE A 74 26.23 -7.91 0.99
N PHE A 75 26.91 -8.99 0.62
CA PHE A 75 26.91 -10.27 1.35
C PHE A 75 27.43 -10.17 2.79
N LYS A 76 28.47 -9.37 3.05
CA LYS A 76 28.99 -9.16 4.41
C LYS A 76 28.03 -8.30 5.24
N ALA A 77 27.37 -7.32 4.63
CA ALA A 77 26.35 -6.52 5.30
C ALA A 77 25.11 -7.36 5.67
N ILE A 78 24.72 -8.28 4.81
CA ILE A 78 23.65 -9.26 5.07
C ILE A 78 24.06 -10.21 6.20
N ALA A 79 25.27 -10.76 6.16
CA ALA A 79 25.75 -11.69 7.18
C ALA A 79 25.82 -11.06 8.58
N ILE A 80 26.21 -9.79 8.66
CA ILE A 80 26.27 -9.04 9.92
C ILE A 80 24.86 -8.75 10.48
N ASN A 81 23.88 -8.50 9.62
CA ASN A 81 22.52 -8.09 10.01
C ASN A 81 21.48 -9.20 9.84
N TYR A 82 21.88 -10.47 9.96
CA TYR A 82 20.99 -11.61 9.69
C TYR A 82 19.73 -11.62 10.58
N ASN A 83 19.82 -11.13 11.82
CA ASN A 83 18.67 -10.99 12.71
C ASN A 83 17.61 -10.03 12.16
N LEU A 84 18.03 -8.90 11.57
CA LEU A 84 17.12 -7.97 10.90
C LEU A 84 16.51 -8.64 9.67
N LEU A 85 17.32 -9.37 8.89
CA LEU A 85 16.83 -10.10 7.72
C LEU A 85 15.74 -11.10 8.11
N LEU A 86 15.93 -11.87 9.19
CA LEU A 86 14.91 -12.80 9.71
C LEU A 86 13.63 -12.09 10.16
N LEU A 87 13.74 -10.94 10.81
CA LEU A 87 12.57 -10.15 11.21
C LEU A 87 11.77 -9.67 9.99
N TYR A 88 12.45 -9.20 8.94
CA TYR A 88 11.82 -8.81 7.68
C TYR A 88 11.46 -10.00 6.77
N PHE A 89 11.95 -11.20 7.06
CA PHE A 89 11.65 -12.41 6.30
C PHE A 89 10.18 -12.82 6.47
N ILE A 90 9.65 -12.73 7.69
CA ILE A 90 8.25 -13.05 7.98
C ILE A 90 7.28 -12.24 7.09
N PRO A 91 7.32 -10.89 7.06
CA PRO A 91 6.43 -10.11 6.20
C PRO A 91 6.70 -10.33 4.71
N SER A 92 7.96 -10.56 4.30
CA SER A 92 8.29 -10.86 2.90
C SER A 92 7.69 -12.18 2.42
N LEU A 93 7.79 -13.23 3.23
CA LEU A 93 7.22 -14.55 2.95
C LEU A 93 5.70 -14.50 2.91
N LEU A 94 5.08 -13.74 3.82
CA LEU A 94 3.63 -13.49 3.82
C LEU A 94 3.18 -12.76 2.54
N TYR A 95 3.98 -11.78 2.07
CA TYR A 95 3.70 -11.07 0.83
C TYR A 95 3.85 -11.97 -0.40
N CYS A 96 4.85 -12.86 -0.41
CA CYS A 96 5.03 -13.86 -1.44
C CYS A 96 3.81 -14.80 -1.53
N PHE A 97 3.34 -15.32 -0.39
CA PHE A 97 2.13 -16.13 -0.36
C PHE A 97 0.89 -15.35 -0.79
N TYR A 98 0.74 -14.10 -0.34
CA TYR A 98 -0.35 -13.24 -0.76
C TYR A 98 -0.40 -13.07 -2.29
N ASN A 99 0.74 -12.80 -2.93
CA ASN A 99 0.82 -12.63 -4.38
C ASN A 99 0.47 -13.92 -5.14
N ASN A 100 0.93 -15.08 -4.68
CA ASN A 100 0.59 -16.37 -5.29
C ASN A 100 -0.90 -16.70 -5.10
N LEU A 101 -1.44 -16.48 -3.90
CA LEU A 101 -2.84 -16.76 -3.59
C LEU A 101 -3.78 -15.80 -4.30
N ALA A 102 -3.39 -14.54 -4.51
CA ALA A 102 -4.15 -13.58 -5.29
C ALA A 102 -4.38 -14.08 -6.73
N PHE A 103 -3.39 -14.72 -7.34
CA PHE A 103 -3.52 -15.29 -8.67
C PHE A 103 -4.42 -16.53 -8.69
N ILE A 104 -4.25 -17.45 -7.75
CA ILE A 104 -5.11 -18.64 -7.62
C ILE A 104 -6.57 -18.22 -7.40
N ASN A 105 -6.81 -17.24 -6.54
CA ASN A 105 -8.15 -16.74 -6.26
C ASN A 105 -8.80 -16.11 -7.50
N LEU A 106 -8.03 -15.43 -8.35
CA LEU A 106 -8.54 -14.87 -9.61
C LEU A 106 -9.01 -15.94 -10.61
N SER A 107 -8.48 -17.17 -10.49
CA SER A 107 -8.86 -18.31 -11.34
C SER A 107 -10.08 -19.07 -10.84
N HIS A 108 -10.39 -18.98 -9.54
CA HIS A 108 -11.44 -19.78 -8.89
C HIS A 108 -12.68 -18.96 -8.51
N TYR A 109 -12.55 -17.66 -8.25
CA TYR A 109 -13.65 -16.80 -7.83
C TYR A 109 -14.12 -15.89 -8.95
N ASP A 110 -15.43 -15.64 -9.00
CA ASP A 110 -15.98 -14.61 -9.88
C ASP A 110 -15.35 -13.24 -9.54
N PRO A 111 -14.92 -12.45 -10.56
CA PRO A 111 -14.26 -11.17 -10.35
C PRO A 111 -15.01 -10.23 -9.40
N THR A 112 -16.35 -10.27 -9.44
CA THR A 112 -17.21 -9.41 -8.63
C THR A 112 -17.05 -9.71 -7.14
N SER A 113 -17.08 -10.98 -6.75
CA SER A 113 -16.90 -11.41 -5.36
C SER A 113 -15.48 -11.11 -4.87
N TYR A 114 -14.48 -11.29 -5.73
CA TYR A 114 -13.09 -10.97 -5.40
C TYR A 114 -12.87 -9.48 -5.10
N TYR A 115 -13.42 -8.58 -5.93
CA TYR A 115 -13.27 -7.13 -5.70
C TYR A 115 -13.98 -6.66 -4.43
N ILE A 116 -15.12 -7.25 -4.07
CA ILE A 116 -15.81 -6.96 -2.80
C ILE A 116 -14.93 -7.34 -1.61
N LEU A 117 -14.35 -8.54 -1.61
CA LEU A 117 -13.43 -8.99 -0.56
C LEU A 117 -12.19 -8.09 -0.48
N LEU A 118 -11.70 -7.62 -1.63
CA LEU A 118 -10.55 -6.72 -1.69
C LEU A 118 -10.83 -5.35 -1.05
N GLN A 119 -12.06 -4.86 -1.07
CA GLN A 119 -12.44 -3.63 -0.36
C GLN A 119 -12.54 -3.86 1.15
N PHE A 120 -13.05 -5.01 1.57
CA PHE A 120 -13.10 -5.36 2.99
C PHE A 120 -11.70 -5.43 3.64
N ARG A 121 -10.67 -5.77 2.85
CA ARG A 121 -9.27 -5.71 3.27
C ARG A 121 -8.89 -4.36 3.89
N VAL A 122 -9.41 -3.24 3.37
CA VAL A 122 -9.11 -1.90 3.90
C VAL A 122 -9.57 -1.78 5.37
N VAL A 123 -10.75 -2.29 5.68
CA VAL A 123 -11.30 -2.33 7.04
C VAL A 123 -10.47 -3.25 7.93
N LEU A 124 -10.14 -4.45 7.45
CA LEU A 124 -9.28 -5.39 8.18
C LEU A 124 -7.91 -4.80 8.50
N THR A 125 -7.28 -4.12 7.53
CA THR A 125 -5.99 -3.47 7.76
C THR A 125 -6.07 -2.38 8.82
N ALA A 126 -7.19 -1.66 8.94
CA ALA A 126 -7.39 -0.68 10.00
C ALA A 126 -7.58 -1.33 11.39
N ILE A 127 -8.31 -2.45 11.47
CA ILE A 127 -8.43 -3.24 12.71
C ILE A 127 -7.05 -3.74 13.14
N LEU A 128 -6.33 -4.37 12.21
CA LEU A 128 -4.97 -4.87 12.46
C LEU A 128 -4.02 -3.75 12.83
N PHE A 129 -4.14 -2.57 12.19
CA PHE A 129 -3.34 -1.40 12.54
C PHE A 129 -3.61 -0.94 13.99
N GLN A 130 -4.89 -0.89 14.40
CA GLN A 130 -5.26 -0.52 15.77
C GLN A 130 -4.75 -1.54 16.80
N PHE A 131 -4.75 -2.84 16.46
CA PHE A 131 -4.23 -3.89 17.32
C PHE A 131 -2.69 -3.87 17.39
N LEU A 132 -2.02 -3.84 16.24
CA LEU A 132 -0.56 -3.96 16.13
C LEU A 132 0.16 -2.70 16.65
N PHE A 133 -0.36 -1.51 16.36
CA PHE A 133 0.25 -0.25 16.78
C PHE A 133 -0.38 0.30 18.07
N SER A 134 -1.36 -0.40 18.65
CA SER A 134 -2.14 0.05 19.83
C SER A 134 -2.73 1.47 19.67
N LYS A 135 -2.91 1.95 18.43
CA LYS A 135 -3.43 3.29 18.15
C LYS A 135 -4.93 3.26 17.95
N LYS A 136 -5.65 3.91 18.85
CA LYS A 136 -7.11 4.01 18.78
C LYS A 136 -7.53 5.00 17.69
N LEU A 137 -8.27 4.50 16.70
CA LEU A 137 -8.96 5.35 15.72
C LEU A 137 -10.21 5.95 16.36
N THR A 138 -10.46 7.22 16.08
CA THR A 138 -11.67 7.92 16.56
C THR A 138 -12.91 7.45 15.78
N ASN A 139 -14.10 7.60 16.38
CA ASN A 139 -15.36 7.21 15.74
C ASN A 139 -15.55 7.87 14.36
N MET A 140 -15.09 9.11 14.18
CA MET A 140 -15.14 9.80 12.88
C MET A 140 -14.18 9.24 11.83
N GLN A 141 -13.02 8.71 12.25
CA GLN A 141 -12.10 8.02 11.34
C GLN A 141 -12.67 6.66 10.91
N TRP A 142 -13.31 5.95 11.83
CA TRP A 142 -14.06 4.74 11.53
C TRP A 142 -15.20 4.99 10.53
N ILE A 143 -15.99 6.05 10.73
CA ILE A 143 -17.05 6.44 9.80
C ILE A 143 -16.46 6.78 8.42
N SER A 144 -15.37 7.55 8.37
CA SER A 144 -14.70 7.90 7.11
C SER A 144 -14.19 6.67 6.37
N LEU A 145 -13.60 5.71 7.10
CA LEU A 145 -13.11 4.45 6.54
C LEU A 145 -14.25 3.58 6.00
N SER A 146 -15.37 3.50 6.73
CA SER A 146 -16.56 2.77 6.28
C SER A 146 -17.16 3.39 5.02
N ILE A 147 -17.28 4.72 4.97
CA ILE A 147 -17.80 5.43 3.78
C ILE A 147 -16.86 5.24 2.59
N LEU A 148 -15.54 5.30 2.79
CA LEU A 148 -14.55 5.02 1.74
C LEU A 148 -14.72 3.60 1.18
N THR A 149 -14.85 2.62 2.07
CA THR A 149 -15.03 1.21 1.71
C THR A 149 -16.30 1.01 0.92
N LEU A 150 -17.43 1.57 1.39
CA LEU A 150 -18.73 1.47 0.70
C LEU A 150 -18.71 2.18 -0.66
N GLY A 151 -18.13 3.38 -0.75
CA GLY A 151 -17.99 4.12 -2.01
C GLY A 151 -17.20 3.32 -3.04
N CYS A 152 -16.09 2.69 -2.62
CA CYS A 152 -15.32 1.80 -3.49
C CYS A 152 -16.09 0.51 -3.85
N MET A 153 -16.83 -0.10 -2.93
CA MET A 153 -17.63 -1.30 -3.23
C MET A 153 -18.71 -1.01 -4.28
N ILE A 154 -19.44 0.10 -4.15
CA ILE A 154 -20.45 0.54 -5.13
C ILE A 154 -19.82 0.70 -6.51
N LYS A 155 -18.63 1.32 -6.62
CA LYS A 155 -17.89 1.45 -7.88
C LYS A 155 -17.59 0.09 -8.52
N ASN A 156 -17.11 -0.88 -7.73
CA ASN A 156 -16.72 -2.18 -8.27
C ASN A 156 -17.94 -3.02 -8.68
N PHE A 157 -19.06 -2.85 -7.99
CA PHE A 157 -20.33 -3.48 -8.36
C PHE A 157 -20.90 -2.88 -9.65
N ASP A 158 -20.91 -1.54 -9.76
CA ASP A 158 -21.31 -0.80 -10.97
C ASP A 158 -20.42 -1.13 -12.19
N ALA A 159 -19.14 -1.43 -11.99
CA ALA A 159 -18.27 -1.88 -13.07
C ALA A 159 -18.62 -3.30 -13.58
N ALA A 160 -19.23 -4.14 -12.74
CA ALA A 160 -19.64 -5.49 -13.11
C ALA A 160 -21.06 -5.53 -13.71
N SER A 161 -21.95 -4.61 -13.32
CA SER A 161 -23.30 -4.48 -13.88
C SER A 161 -23.36 -3.34 -14.91
N ILE A 162 -23.73 -3.61 -16.16
CA ILE A 162 -23.89 -2.57 -17.20
C ILE A 162 -25.09 -1.64 -16.87
N GLN A 163 -25.00 -0.73 -15.89
CA GLN A 163 -25.88 0.47 -15.85
C GLN A 163 -25.51 1.60 -14.84
N SER A 164 -25.33 2.80 -15.44
CA SER A 164 -25.59 4.17 -14.93
C SER A 164 -24.40 5.02 -14.45
N LYS A 165 -24.11 6.07 -15.23
CA LYS A 165 -23.25 7.22 -14.85
C LYS A 165 -23.59 7.81 -13.48
N GLY A 166 -24.83 7.66 -13.00
CA GLY A 166 -25.28 8.17 -11.70
C GLY A 166 -24.60 7.48 -10.51
N PHE A 167 -24.41 6.16 -10.55
CA PHE A 167 -23.75 5.42 -9.48
C PHE A 167 -22.25 5.74 -9.39
N THR A 168 -21.61 5.93 -10.55
CA THR A 168 -20.22 6.39 -10.61
C THR A 168 -20.06 7.78 -9.97
N ILE A 169 -20.94 8.74 -10.27
CA ILE A 169 -20.91 10.08 -9.65
C ILE A 169 -21.13 10.00 -8.14
N LEU A 170 -22.10 9.20 -7.70
CA LEU A 170 -22.37 8.97 -6.28
C LEU A 170 -21.16 8.39 -5.55
N SER A 171 -20.49 7.40 -6.14
CA SER A 171 -19.27 6.81 -5.59
C SER A 171 -18.14 7.84 -5.45
N ILE A 172 -17.91 8.66 -6.48
CA ILE A 172 -16.89 9.72 -6.45
C ILE A 172 -17.19 10.74 -5.34
N CYS A 173 -18.45 11.14 -5.18
CA CYS A 173 -18.89 12.04 -4.11
C CYS A 173 -18.64 11.43 -2.72
N LEU A 174 -19.01 10.16 -2.51
CA LEU A 174 -18.79 9.48 -1.23
C LEU A 174 -17.31 9.37 -0.87
N VAL A 175 -16.45 9.01 -1.84
CA VAL A 175 -15.00 8.96 -1.63
C VAL A 175 -14.45 10.35 -1.31
N SER A 176 -14.90 11.40 -2.00
CA SER A 176 -14.47 12.78 -1.75
C SER A 176 -14.85 13.25 -0.35
N ILE A 177 -16.06 12.91 0.11
CA ILE A 177 -16.54 13.21 1.48
C ILE A 177 -15.71 12.47 2.52
N ALA A 178 -15.44 11.17 2.32
CA ALA A 178 -14.60 10.38 3.22
C ALA A 178 -13.19 10.98 3.36
N VAL A 179 -12.59 11.39 2.25
CA VAL A 179 -11.29 12.06 2.24
C VAL A 179 -11.35 13.39 2.99
N ALA A 180 -12.36 14.23 2.74
CA ALA A 180 -12.52 15.51 3.44
C ALA A 180 -12.70 15.33 4.96
N MET A 181 -13.48 14.34 5.39
CA MET A 181 -13.65 14.02 6.81
C MET A 181 -12.34 13.54 7.46
N TYR A 182 -11.55 12.73 6.75
CA TYR A 182 -10.25 12.30 7.22
C TYR A 182 -9.26 13.47 7.38
N PHE A 183 -9.21 14.38 6.40
CA PHE A 183 -8.39 15.59 6.50
C PHE A 183 -8.82 16.52 7.63
N LYS A 184 -10.12 16.58 7.94
CA LYS A 184 -10.65 17.39 9.05
C LYS A 184 -10.36 16.77 10.42
N ASN A 185 -10.13 15.46 10.49
CA ASN A 185 -9.83 14.75 11.73
C ASN A 185 -8.68 13.74 11.54
N PRO A 186 -7.44 14.23 11.31
CA PRO A 186 -6.29 13.36 11.12
C PRO A 186 -5.98 12.58 12.40
N VAL A 187 -5.38 11.40 12.25
CA VAL A 187 -4.92 10.59 13.39
C VAL A 187 -3.85 11.38 14.14
N ASN A 188 -4.25 11.99 15.25
CA ASN A 188 -3.37 12.84 16.04
C ASN A 188 -2.49 11.94 16.90
N ASN A 189 -1.20 11.88 16.58
CA ASN A 189 -0.22 11.05 17.28
C ASN A 189 0.21 11.61 18.66
N ASN A 190 -0.39 12.72 19.10
CA ASN A 190 0.09 13.52 20.22
C ASN A 190 -0.23 12.95 21.62
N THR A 191 -0.88 11.79 21.73
CA THR A 191 -1.16 11.15 23.04
C THR A 191 -0.16 10.07 23.46
N ILE A 192 0.86 9.78 22.64
CA ILE A 192 1.97 8.89 23.02
C ILE A 192 3.30 9.49 22.56
N SER A 193 3.59 10.70 23.03
CA SER A 193 4.97 11.17 23.17
C SER A 193 5.28 11.27 24.66
N ASN A 194 5.19 10.14 25.37
CA ASN A 194 6.02 10.01 26.56
C ASN A 194 7.47 9.97 26.07
N ASP A 195 8.25 10.88 26.62
CA ASP A 195 9.60 11.32 26.23
C ASP A 195 10.69 10.23 26.35
N LYS A 196 10.35 8.95 26.20
CA LYS A 196 11.26 7.79 26.33
C LYS A 196 11.57 7.05 25.02
N ASP A 197 10.82 7.29 23.94
CA ASP A 197 11.02 6.58 22.65
C ASP A 197 11.81 7.38 21.60
N LYS A 198 12.39 8.53 21.97
CA LYS A 198 13.34 9.27 21.12
C LYS A 198 14.74 8.63 21.11
N LYS A 199 14.85 7.30 21.20
CA LYS A 199 16.07 6.65 20.70
C LYS A 199 15.90 6.45 19.19
N PRO A 200 16.70 7.11 18.34
CA PRO A 200 16.67 6.81 16.92
C PRO A 200 16.94 5.32 16.74
N LEU A 201 16.13 4.63 15.94
CA LEU A 201 16.26 3.18 15.64
C LEU A 201 17.65 2.79 15.08
N LEU A 202 18.51 3.76 14.78
CA LEU A 202 19.92 3.58 14.43
C LEU A 202 20.84 3.29 15.62
N GLU A 203 20.43 3.56 16.86
CA GLU A 203 21.25 3.35 18.07
C GLU A 203 21.06 1.95 18.69
N ILE A 204 19.96 1.25 18.38
CA ILE A 204 19.72 -0.14 18.81
C ILE A 204 20.60 -1.14 18.03
N VAL A 205 21.27 -0.69 16.96
CA VAL A 205 22.11 -1.52 16.09
C VAL A 205 23.61 -1.38 16.42
N THR A 206 23.97 -0.57 17.42
CA THR A 206 25.36 -0.30 17.81
C THR A 206 25.76 -0.81 19.19
N GLU A 207 24.96 -1.66 19.84
CA GLU A 207 25.39 -2.45 21.00
C GLU A 207 25.45 -3.94 20.65
#